data_AF-A0A968BXK3-F1
#
_entry.id   AF-A0A968BXK3-F1
#
_cell.length_a   1.000
_cell.length_b   1.000
_cell.length_c   1.000
_cell.angle_alpha   90.00
_cell.angle_beta   90.00
_cell.angle_gamma   90.00
#
_symmetry.space_group_name_H-M   'P 1'
#
loop_
_entity.id
_entity.type
_entity.pdbx_description
1 polymer ?
#
loop_
_entity_poly.entity_id
_entity_poly.type
_entity_poly.pdbx_seq_one_letter_code
_entity_poly.pdbx_strand_id
1 'polypeptide(L)'
;MAQPTTRQVHLDTAMTNISIAYRNDNYIAEQVFPVVPVQHQSDKYFVFDKASWFRNEAGVRAPGTRGPEVEYSVSSSTYACVPVSATKVVPDEMVRNADQPLQPRREATEFVTDKVLLYLEEDVANNYIFGNNWTASGAGGTSSGSLRWDNDLSDPIGDVETAKEHIVSAIGREPNVMVMGRQVWTALANHPDMLDKIKYTSPGIVTQAMLPNLFQIPRVLIGNAIYTTSLEGATASYSYIWGKTVWLGWVPP
;
A
#
# COMPACT_ATOMS: atom_id res chain seq x y z
N MET A 1 22.40 7.85 44.48
CA MET A 1 21.14 7.34 43.92
C MET A 1 20.73 8.26 42.79
N ALA A 2 20.61 7.74 41.57
CA ALA A 2 20.15 8.54 40.43
C ALA A 2 18.64 8.80 40.60
N GLN A 3 18.26 10.06 40.77
CA GLN A 3 16.87 10.49 40.82
C GLN A 3 16.28 10.35 39.39
N PRO A 4 15.10 9.73 39.23
CA PRO A 4 14.47 9.66 37.92
C PRO A 4 14.18 11.07 37.42
N THR A 5 14.54 11.35 36.18
CA THR A 5 14.28 12.66 35.56
C THR A 5 12.79 12.83 35.33
N THR A 6 12.27 14.06 35.34
CA THR A 6 10.83 14.34 35.18
C THR A 6 10.22 13.71 33.91
N ARG A 7 11.04 13.51 32.86
CA ARG A 7 10.68 12.78 31.62
C ARG A 7 10.47 11.27 31.80
N GLN A 8 11.04 10.66 32.84
CA GLN A 8 10.83 9.24 33.18
C GLN A 8 9.57 9.03 34.03
N VAL A 9 8.99 10.09 34.59
CA VAL A 9 7.81 10.02 35.49
C VAL A 9 6.55 10.58 34.83
N HIS A 10 6.68 11.42 33.81
CA HIS A 10 5.57 11.97 33.03
C HIS A 10 5.71 11.56 31.56
N LEU A 11 4.83 10.65 31.12
CA LEU A 11 4.66 10.33 29.71
C LEU A 11 3.75 11.39 29.08
N ASP A 12 4.20 12.03 28.00
CA ASP A 12 3.44 13.03 27.24
C ASP A 12 2.31 12.36 26.42
N THR A 13 1.36 11.72 27.11
CA THR A 13 0.24 10.96 26.51
C THR A 13 -0.60 11.80 25.55
N ALA A 14 -0.71 13.11 25.80
CA ALA A 14 -1.43 14.03 24.93
C ALA A 14 -0.77 14.18 23.55
N MET A 15 0.56 14.29 23.49
CA MET A 15 1.28 14.42 22.22
C MET A 15 1.34 13.09 21.47
N THR A 16 1.44 11.97 22.18
CA THR A 16 1.31 10.63 21.59
C THR A 16 -0.06 10.44 20.97
N ASN A 17 -1.14 10.84 21.67
CA ASN A 17 -2.50 10.74 21.13
C ASN A 17 -2.72 11.67 19.92
N ILE A 18 -2.10 12.85 19.89
CA ILE A 18 -2.15 13.74 18.71
C ILE A 18 -1.41 13.12 17.53
N SER A 19 -0.24 12.52 17.75
CA SER A 19 0.50 11.81 16.70
C SER A 19 -0.30 10.63 16.13
N ILE A 20 -1.01 9.88 16.98
CA ILE A 20 -1.91 8.80 16.54
C ILE A 20 -3.12 9.37 15.76
N ALA A 21 -3.68 10.50 16.20
CA ALA A 21 -4.88 11.09 15.61
C ALA A 21 -4.59 11.80 14.26
N TYR A 22 -3.38 12.33 14.07
CA TYR A 22 -3.02 13.06 12.85
C TYR A 22 -2.48 12.09 11.79
N ARG A 23 -3.40 11.57 10.98
CA ARG A 23 -3.11 10.73 9.81
C ARG A 23 -3.68 11.41 8.56
N ASN A 24 -2.89 11.48 7.50
CA ASN A 24 -3.38 11.93 6.21
C ASN A 24 -4.24 10.81 5.59
N ASP A 25 -5.53 11.10 5.35
CA ASP A 25 -6.48 10.15 4.77
C ASP A 25 -6.08 9.69 3.35
N ASN A 26 -5.18 10.42 2.68
CA ASN A 26 -4.67 10.06 1.36
C ASN A 26 -3.59 8.97 1.38
N TYR A 27 -3.07 8.60 2.55
CA TYR A 27 -2.05 7.55 2.68
C TYR A 27 -2.71 6.16 2.71
N ILE A 28 -2.31 5.33 1.74
CA ILE A 28 -2.87 4.01 1.51
C ILE A 28 -1.86 2.88 1.80
N ALA A 29 -0.61 3.17 2.14
CA ALA A 29 0.43 2.16 2.36
C ALA A 29 0.01 1.09 3.37
N GLU A 30 -0.47 1.47 4.55
CA GLU A 30 -0.91 0.49 5.57
C GLU A 30 -2.21 -0.25 5.18
N GLN A 31 -2.99 0.29 4.25
CA GLN A 31 -4.19 -0.40 3.76
C GLN A 31 -3.84 -1.54 2.80
N VAL A 32 -2.70 -1.42 2.12
CA VAL A 32 -2.14 -2.42 1.20
C VAL A 32 -1.22 -3.39 1.95
N PHE A 33 -0.47 -2.88 2.94
CA PHE A 33 0.39 -3.66 3.83
C PHE A 33 -0.03 -3.44 5.29
N PRO A 34 -0.88 -4.33 5.84
CA PRO A 34 -1.29 -4.26 7.24
C PRO A 34 -0.09 -4.35 8.19
N VAL A 35 -0.12 -3.55 9.27
CA VAL A 35 0.93 -3.53 10.27
C VAL A 35 0.88 -4.81 11.12
N VAL A 36 1.99 -5.56 11.13
CA VAL A 36 2.17 -6.72 11.99
C VAL A 36 3.15 -6.36 13.11
N PRO A 37 2.72 -6.30 14.38
CA PRO A 37 3.61 -5.96 15.49
C PRO A 37 4.61 -7.10 15.74
N VAL A 38 5.90 -6.77 15.76
CA VAL A 38 6.99 -7.70 16.04
C VAL A 38 7.77 -7.27 17.28
N GLN A 39 8.34 -8.23 18.01
CA GLN A 39 9.11 -7.96 19.23
C GLN A 39 10.59 -7.68 18.97
N HIS A 40 11.14 -8.25 17.90
CA HIS A 40 12.56 -8.16 17.58
C HIS A 40 12.77 -7.28 16.36
N GLN A 41 13.90 -6.55 16.33
CA GLN A 41 14.25 -5.68 15.21
C GLN A 41 14.56 -6.49 13.94
N SER A 42 15.12 -7.69 14.08
CA SER A 42 15.35 -8.61 12.98
C SER A 42 15.16 -10.04 13.46
N ASP A 43 14.41 -10.83 12.70
CA ASP A 43 14.24 -12.25 12.96
C ASP A 43 13.92 -13.00 11.67
N LYS A 44 13.74 -14.32 11.78
CA LYS A 44 13.29 -15.18 10.69
C LYS A 44 11.79 -15.43 10.78
N TYR A 45 11.15 -15.53 9.63
CA TYR A 45 9.78 -16.01 9.50
C TYR A 45 9.75 -17.25 8.61
N PHE A 46 8.83 -18.16 8.93
CA PHE A 46 8.64 -19.39 8.18
C PHE A 46 7.83 -19.13 6.91
N VAL A 47 8.30 -19.67 5.80
CA VAL A 47 7.64 -19.65 4.50
C VAL A 47 7.33 -21.08 4.12
N PHE A 48 6.04 -21.39 4.05
CA PHE A 48 5.56 -22.70 3.61
C PHE A 48 5.67 -22.81 2.10
N ASP A 49 6.15 -23.95 1.59
CA ASP A 49 6.12 -24.21 0.16
C ASP A 49 4.67 -24.34 -0.31
N LYS A 50 4.30 -23.42 -1.19
CA LYS A 50 2.98 -23.33 -1.77
C LYS A 50 2.66 -24.54 -2.63
N ALA A 51 3.64 -25.11 -3.32
CA ALA A 51 3.41 -26.26 -4.18
C ALA A 51 2.93 -27.48 -3.37
N SER A 52 3.48 -27.72 -2.18
CA SER A 52 3.02 -28.78 -1.28
C SER A 52 1.52 -28.68 -0.95
N TRP A 53 0.97 -27.48 -0.85
CA TRP A 53 -0.47 -27.29 -0.55
C TRP A 53 -1.40 -27.51 -1.74
N PHE A 54 -0.91 -27.35 -2.98
CA PHE A 54 -1.71 -27.54 -4.20
C PHE A 54 -1.55 -28.94 -4.83
N ARG A 55 -0.67 -29.79 -4.30
CA ARG A 55 -0.55 -31.17 -4.77
C ARG A 55 -1.74 -32.00 -4.29
N ASN A 56 -2.41 -32.65 -5.23
CA ASN A 56 -3.46 -33.61 -4.93
C ASN A 56 -2.85 -34.98 -4.64
N GLU A 57 -2.48 -35.21 -3.38
CA GLU A 57 -1.83 -36.44 -2.92
C GLU A 57 -2.79 -37.39 -2.18
N ALA A 58 -4.07 -36.99 -2.08
CA ALA A 58 -5.11 -37.81 -1.49
C ALA A 58 -5.52 -38.94 -2.46
N GLY A 59 -5.53 -40.18 -1.96
CA GLY A 59 -5.87 -41.37 -2.73
C GLY A 59 -6.90 -42.25 -2.04
N VAL A 60 -7.61 -43.07 -2.83
CA VAL A 60 -8.57 -44.05 -2.31
C VAL A 60 -7.81 -45.15 -1.57
N ARG A 61 -8.24 -45.42 -0.33
CA ARG A 61 -7.64 -46.43 0.54
C ARG A 61 -8.56 -47.63 0.70
N ALA A 62 -8.00 -48.84 0.59
CA ALA A 62 -8.71 -50.08 0.90
C ALA A 62 -8.95 -50.23 2.42
N PRO A 63 -10.09 -50.79 2.86
CA PRO A 63 -10.35 -51.04 4.28
C PRO A 63 -9.21 -51.84 4.93
N GLY A 64 -8.57 -51.27 5.95
CA GLY A 64 -7.50 -51.93 6.72
C GLY A 64 -6.03 -51.58 6.38
N THR A 65 -5.71 -50.90 5.27
CA THR A 65 -4.31 -50.49 4.95
C THR A 65 -3.91 -49.19 5.66
N ARG A 66 -2.78 -48.51 5.43
CA ARG A 66 -2.56 -47.10 5.88
C ARG A 66 -2.78 -46.17 4.68
N GLY A 67 -3.23 -44.93 4.93
CA GLY A 67 -3.40 -43.94 3.87
C GLY A 67 -2.06 -43.38 3.38
N PRO A 68 -2.03 -42.73 2.21
CA PRO A 68 -0.85 -42.02 1.75
C PRO A 68 -0.46 -40.94 2.78
N GLU A 69 0.84 -40.86 3.05
CA GLU A 69 1.43 -39.83 3.90
C GLU A 69 1.73 -38.61 3.04
N VAL A 70 1.36 -37.43 3.52
CA VAL A 70 1.48 -36.15 2.82
C VAL A 70 2.43 -35.28 3.64
N GLU A 71 3.38 -34.65 2.97
CA GLU A 71 4.43 -33.84 3.60
C GLU A 71 4.43 -32.42 3.02
N TYR A 72 4.92 -31.47 3.81
CA TYR A 72 5.17 -30.11 3.34
C TYR A 72 6.55 -29.65 3.80
N SER A 73 7.22 -28.87 2.96
CA SER A 73 8.48 -28.25 3.31
C SER A 73 8.26 -26.86 3.90
N VAL A 74 9.10 -26.50 4.87
CA VAL A 74 9.13 -25.18 5.48
C VAL A 74 10.52 -24.59 5.23
N SER A 75 10.53 -23.40 4.64
CA SER A 75 11.75 -22.59 4.50
C SER A 75 11.70 -21.41 5.47
N SER A 76 12.82 -20.71 5.66
CA SER A 76 12.89 -19.51 6.49
C SER A 76 13.41 -18.34 5.69
N SER A 77 12.74 -17.20 5.77
CA SER A 77 13.22 -15.91 5.27
C SER A 77 13.47 -14.96 6.45
N THR A 78 14.18 -13.86 6.22
CA THR A 78 14.56 -12.89 7.26
C THR A 78 13.85 -11.56 7.06
N TYR A 79 13.51 -10.88 8.15
CA TYR A 79 13.12 -9.47 8.12
C TYR A 79 14.10 -8.63 8.96
N ALA A 80 14.20 -7.35 8.63
CA ALA A 80 14.95 -6.36 9.41
C ALA A 80 14.20 -5.02 9.41
N CYS A 81 13.84 -4.53 10.59
CA CYS A 81 13.23 -3.23 10.80
C CYS A 81 14.33 -2.17 10.89
N VAL A 82 14.38 -1.29 9.89
CA VAL A 82 15.29 -0.14 9.88
C VAL A 82 14.64 1.01 10.66
N PRO A 83 15.31 1.60 11.67
CA PRO A 83 14.76 2.72 12.40
C PRO A 83 14.74 3.98 11.53
N VAL A 84 13.56 4.57 11.37
CA VAL A 84 13.36 5.83 10.64
C VAL A 84 12.81 6.86 11.62
N SER A 85 13.40 8.05 11.64
CA SER A 85 12.98 9.12 12.55
C SER A 85 13.19 10.48 11.93
N ALA A 86 12.24 11.40 12.17
CA ALA A 86 12.39 12.82 11.87
C ALA A 86 12.44 13.61 13.19
N THR A 87 13.17 14.73 13.21
CA THR A 87 13.27 15.59 14.40
C THR A 87 13.06 17.04 14.00
N LYS A 88 12.17 17.74 14.72
CA LYS A 88 11.97 19.19 14.62
C LYS A 88 12.33 19.85 15.94
N VAL A 89 13.31 20.75 15.91
CA VAL A 89 13.66 21.57 17.08
C VAL A 89 12.65 22.70 17.22
N VAL A 90 12.11 22.87 18.42
CA VAL A 90 11.25 23.99 18.80
C VAL A 90 11.94 24.76 19.93
N PRO A 91 12.56 25.92 19.65
CA PRO A 91 13.18 26.76 20.67
C PRO A 91 12.16 27.28 21.69
N ASP A 92 12.56 27.39 22.95
CA ASP A 92 11.68 27.88 24.02
C ASP A 92 11.25 29.34 23.81
N GLU A 93 12.07 30.15 23.16
CA GLU A 93 11.72 31.53 22.78
C GLU A 93 10.52 31.58 21.84
N MET A 94 10.44 30.65 20.88
CA MET A 94 9.28 30.55 19.98
C MET A 94 8.03 30.13 20.73
N VAL A 95 8.15 29.23 21.71
CA VAL A 95 7.00 28.80 22.53
C VAL A 95 6.49 29.96 23.40
N ARG A 96 7.41 30.76 23.98
CA ARG A 96 7.05 31.91 24.82
C ARG A 96 6.43 33.06 24.04
N ASN A 97 6.84 33.25 22.79
CA ASN A 97 6.38 34.33 21.92
C ASN A 97 5.26 33.90 20.95
N ALA A 98 4.74 32.67 21.05
CA ALA A 98 3.67 32.20 20.19
C ALA A 98 2.32 32.78 20.65
N ASP A 99 1.65 33.50 19.75
CA ASP A 99 0.29 33.97 19.96
C ASP A 99 -0.73 32.86 19.62
N GLN A 100 -1.83 32.81 20.36
CA GLN A 100 -2.94 31.92 20.00
C GLN A 100 -3.52 32.32 18.63
N PRO A 101 -3.78 31.36 17.73
CA PRO A 101 -3.96 29.92 17.96
C PRO A 101 -2.71 29.03 17.78
N LEU A 102 -1.54 29.59 17.49
CA LEU A 102 -0.33 28.82 17.16
C LEU A 102 0.12 27.97 18.37
N GLN A 103 0.32 26.67 18.16
CA GLN A 103 0.81 25.75 19.19
C GLN A 103 2.08 25.05 18.69
N PRO A 104 3.26 25.68 18.84
CA PRO A 104 4.49 25.24 18.17
C PRO A 104 4.90 23.80 18.44
N ARG A 105 4.62 23.29 19.66
CA ARG A 105 4.93 21.90 20.02
C ARG A 105 4.00 20.92 19.30
N ARG A 106 2.70 21.23 19.24
CA ARG A 106 1.70 20.40 18.56
C ARG A 106 1.99 20.33 17.07
N GLU A 107 2.19 21.47 16.43
CA GLU A 107 2.51 21.56 15.01
C GLU A 107 3.82 20.84 14.67
N ALA A 108 4.84 20.92 15.54
CA ALA A 108 6.08 20.17 15.35
C ALA A 108 5.86 18.66 15.43
N THR A 109 5.00 18.17 16.34
CA THR A 109 4.64 16.75 16.42
C THR A 109 3.86 16.29 15.20
N GLU A 110 2.88 17.06 14.74
CA GLU A 110 2.10 16.78 13.53
C GLU A 110 3.03 16.74 12.30
N PHE A 111 3.93 17.72 12.16
CA PHE A 111 4.91 17.78 11.07
C PHE A 111 5.87 16.59 11.05
N VAL A 112 6.44 16.24 12.21
CA VAL A 112 7.36 15.10 12.31
C VAL A 112 6.64 13.78 12.01
N THR A 113 5.41 13.62 12.48
CA THR A 113 4.58 12.44 12.21
C THR A 113 4.30 12.31 10.71
N ASP A 114 3.88 13.39 10.06
CA ASP A 114 3.62 13.43 8.63
C ASP A 114 4.86 13.06 7.80
N LYS A 115 6.05 13.52 8.19
CA LYS A 115 7.31 13.13 7.52
C LYS A 115 7.61 11.64 7.60
N VAL A 116 7.35 11.00 8.75
CA VAL A 116 7.56 9.55 8.90
C VAL A 116 6.53 8.77 8.08
N LEU A 117 5.27 9.19 8.09
CA LEU A 117 4.22 8.55 7.28
C LEU A 117 4.45 8.74 5.78
N LEU A 118 4.93 9.91 5.35
CA LEU A 118 5.29 10.15 3.96
C LEU A 118 6.43 9.23 3.50
N TYR A 119 7.44 9.03 4.35
CA TYR A 119 8.52 8.08 4.06
C TYR A 119 7.99 6.66 3.91
N LEU A 120 7.10 6.22 4.81
CA LEU A 120 6.48 4.90 4.71
C LEU A 120 5.70 4.73 3.40
N GLU A 121 4.94 5.75 3.00
CA GLU A 121 4.17 5.75 1.75
C GLU A 121 5.09 5.61 0.52
N GLU A 122 6.19 6.36 0.50
CA GLU A 122 7.17 6.32 -0.58
C GLU A 122 7.91 4.98 -0.65
N ASP A 123 8.33 4.45 0.50
CA ASP A 123 9.03 3.17 0.60
C ASP A 123 8.16 2.01 0.11
N VAL A 124 6.90 1.96 0.56
CA VAL A 124 5.92 0.95 0.13
C VAL A 124 5.66 1.04 -1.37
N ALA A 125 5.40 2.24 -1.89
CA ALA A 125 5.12 2.42 -3.31
C ALA A 125 6.31 2.03 -4.19
N ASN A 126 7.51 2.54 -3.89
CA ASN A 126 8.67 2.40 -4.77
C ASN A 126 9.40 1.06 -4.62
N ASN A 127 9.57 0.56 -3.39
CA ASN A 127 10.41 -0.62 -3.16
C ASN A 127 9.60 -1.93 -3.18
N TYR A 128 8.34 -1.89 -2.75
CA TYR A 128 7.53 -3.11 -2.59
C TYR A 128 6.47 -3.28 -3.67
N ILE A 129 5.72 -2.22 -4.03
CA ILE A 129 4.65 -2.32 -5.03
C ILE A 129 5.18 -2.15 -6.45
N PHE A 130 5.96 -1.11 -6.72
CA PHE A 130 6.49 -0.82 -8.07
C PHE A 130 7.99 -1.11 -8.22
N GLY A 131 8.60 -1.77 -7.23
CA GLY A 131 9.97 -2.23 -7.31
C GLY A 131 10.15 -3.38 -8.29
N ASN A 132 11.41 -3.76 -8.58
CA ASN A 132 11.76 -4.81 -9.54
C ASN A 132 11.54 -6.25 -9.03
N ASN A 133 10.71 -6.43 -8.00
CA ASN A 133 10.57 -7.70 -7.27
C ASN A 133 9.42 -8.59 -7.79
N TRP A 134 8.76 -8.20 -8.88
CA TRP A 134 7.58 -8.89 -9.41
C TRP A 134 7.94 -9.76 -10.63
N THR A 135 7.67 -11.05 -10.52
CA THR A 135 7.86 -12.01 -11.63
C THR A 135 6.84 -11.87 -12.75
N ALA A 136 5.71 -11.20 -12.47
CA ALA A 136 4.60 -10.97 -13.39
C ALA A 136 4.46 -9.48 -13.76
N SER A 137 5.57 -8.78 -13.94
CA SER A 137 5.56 -7.41 -14.46
C SER A 137 5.16 -7.43 -15.94
N GLY A 138 3.96 -6.95 -16.28
CA GLY A 138 3.52 -6.81 -17.68
C GLY A 138 2.29 -7.64 -18.10
N ALA A 139 1.50 -8.19 -17.17
CA ALA A 139 0.21 -8.80 -17.48
C ALA A 139 -0.85 -7.79 -17.98
N GLY A 140 -0.54 -6.48 -17.96
CA GLY A 140 -1.26 -5.42 -18.66
C GLY A 140 -0.26 -4.34 -19.06
N GLY A 141 -0.15 -4.10 -20.36
CA GLY A 141 0.59 -3.02 -20.99
C GLY A 141 2.01 -2.72 -20.49
N THR A 142 3.02 -3.16 -21.23
CA THR A 142 4.33 -2.49 -21.24
C THR A 142 4.08 -0.98 -21.35
N SER A 143 4.84 -0.17 -20.61
CA SER A 143 4.72 1.28 -20.49
C SER A 143 5.02 2.06 -21.80
N SER A 144 4.67 1.53 -22.96
CA SER A 144 4.94 2.05 -24.29
C SER A 144 3.74 1.85 -25.24
N GLY A 145 3.34 2.93 -25.94
CA GLY A 145 2.44 2.85 -27.09
C GLY A 145 0.95 2.70 -26.76
N SER A 146 0.24 1.91 -27.58
CA SER A 146 -1.22 1.74 -27.58
C SER A 146 -1.79 0.97 -26.39
N LEU A 147 -0.93 0.44 -25.51
CA LEU A 147 -1.33 -0.35 -24.34
C LEU A 147 -1.47 0.49 -23.06
N ARG A 148 -1.17 1.79 -23.12
CA ARG A 148 -1.38 2.68 -21.98
C ARG A 148 -2.84 3.08 -21.89
N TRP A 149 -3.37 3.12 -20.66
CA TRP A 149 -4.78 3.42 -20.38
C TRP A 149 -5.18 4.89 -20.60
N ASP A 150 -4.25 5.73 -21.07
CA ASP A 150 -4.53 7.07 -21.58
C ASP A 150 -4.84 7.08 -23.10
N ASN A 151 -4.78 5.91 -23.75
CA ASN A 151 -5.13 5.74 -25.16
C ASN A 151 -6.50 5.08 -25.29
N ASP A 152 -7.38 5.69 -26.09
CA ASP A 152 -8.73 5.20 -26.40
C ASP A 152 -8.77 3.80 -27.03
N LEU A 153 -7.65 3.31 -27.58
CA LEU A 153 -7.52 1.97 -28.18
C LEU A 153 -7.02 0.90 -27.19
N SER A 154 -6.68 1.28 -25.96
CA SER A 154 -6.28 0.31 -24.94
C SER A 154 -7.49 -0.46 -24.40
N ASP A 155 -7.26 -1.61 -23.75
CA ASP A 155 -8.32 -2.39 -23.08
C ASP A 155 -7.99 -2.57 -21.60
N PRO A 156 -8.27 -1.57 -20.74
CA PRO A 156 -7.99 -1.64 -19.32
C PRO A 156 -8.75 -2.75 -18.60
N ILE A 157 -9.92 -3.16 -19.12
CA ILE A 157 -10.74 -4.21 -18.49
C ILE A 157 -10.11 -5.57 -18.78
N GLY A 158 -9.73 -5.83 -20.03
CA GLY A 158 -9.03 -7.06 -20.43
C GLY A 158 -7.68 -7.22 -19.76
N ASP A 159 -6.92 -6.12 -19.59
CA ASP A 159 -5.67 -6.12 -18.84
C ASP A 159 -5.87 -6.54 -17.37
N VAL A 160 -6.92 -6.03 -16.71
CA VAL A 160 -7.25 -6.38 -15.33
C VAL A 160 -7.70 -7.84 -15.21
N GLU A 161 -8.53 -8.34 -16.12
CA GLU A 161 -8.94 -9.75 -16.12
C GLU A 161 -7.73 -10.68 -16.35
N THR A 162 -6.82 -10.32 -17.26
CA THR A 162 -5.59 -11.08 -17.48
C THR A 162 -4.72 -11.10 -16.22
N ALA A 163 -4.61 -9.98 -15.50
CA ALA A 163 -3.90 -9.92 -14.23
C ALA A 163 -4.59 -10.76 -13.13
N LYS A 164 -5.93 -10.75 -13.07
CA LYS A 164 -6.71 -11.61 -12.14
C LYS A 164 -6.39 -13.08 -12.38
N GLU A 165 -6.38 -13.54 -13.62
CA GLU A 165 -6.09 -14.95 -13.92
C GLU A 165 -4.64 -15.34 -13.70
N HIS A 166 -3.70 -14.43 -13.92
CA HIS A 166 -2.33 -14.67 -13.52
C HIS A 166 -2.19 -14.83 -11.98
N ILE A 167 -2.93 -14.05 -11.20
CA ILE A 167 -2.94 -14.17 -9.74
C ILE A 167 -3.62 -15.47 -9.32
N VAL A 168 -4.81 -15.77 -9.84
CA VAL A 168 -5.56 -16.99 -9.50
C VAL A 168 -4.79 -18.25 -9.85
N SER A 169 -4.18 -18.31 -11.04
CA SER A 169 -3.33 -19.45 -11.44
C SER A 169 -2.08 -19.59 -10.57
N ALA A 170 -1.55 -18.47 -10.05
CA ALA A 170 -0.46 -18.52 -9.11
C ALA A 170 -0.95 -18.98 -7.73
N ILE A 171 -1.84 -18.23 -7.06
CA ILE A 171 -2.21 -18.37 -5.62
C ILE A 171 -3.48 -19.17 -5.32
N GLY A 172 -4.25 -19.58 -6.32
CA GLY A 172 -5.52 -20.28 -6.14
C GLY A 172 -6.58 -19.44 -5.42
N ARG A 173 -6.44 -18.11 -5.41
CA ARG A 173 -7.35 -17.16 -4.78
C ARG A 173 -7.53 -15.95 -5.68
N GLU A 174 -8.73 -15.39 -5.67
CA GLU A 174 -9.01 -14.12 -6.36
C GLU A 174 -8.30 -12.95 -5.65
N PRO A 175 -7.79 -11.96 -6.39
CA PRO A 175 -7.25 -10.75 -5.81
C PRO A 175 -8.36 -9.93 -5.15
N ASN A 176 -8.04 -9.25 -4.04
CA ASN A 176 -9.02 -8.48 -3.28
C ASN A 176 -8.72 -6.97 -3.23
N VAL A 177 -7.49 -6.56 -3.53
CA VAL A 177 -7.05 -5.17 -3.48
C VAL A 177 -6.42 -4.78 -4.81
N MET A 178 -6.95 -3.70 -5.41
CA MET A 178 -6.36 -2.99 -6.53
C MET A 178 -5.87 -1.63 -6.06
N VAL A 179 -4.66 -1.25 -6.45
CA VAL A 179 -4.08 0.06 -6.16
C VAL A 179 -3.75 0.75 -7.46
N MET A 180 -4.11 2.02 -7.59
CA MET A 180 -3.78 2.82 -8.77
C MET A 180 -3.42 4.25 -8.38
N GLY A 181 -2.54 4.87 -9.15
CA GLY A 181 -2.26 6.29 -8.99
C GLY A 181 -3.41 7.19 -9.46
N ARG A 182 -3.51 8.40 -8.88
CA ARG A 182 -4.45 9.47 -9.30
C ARG A 182 -4.50 9.67 -10.83
N GLN A 183 -3.33 9.60 -11.47
CA GLN A 183 -3.20 9.86 -12.90
C GLN A 183 -3.87 8.77 -13.73
N VAL A 184 -3.75 7.50 -13.30
CA VAL A 184 -4.41 6.37 -13.97
C VAL A 184 -5.92 6.46 -13.81
N TRP A 185 -6.41 6.78 -12.61
CA TRP A 185 -7.83 7.02 -12.37
C TRP A 185 -8.42 8.08 -13.31
N THR A 186 -7.69 9.18 -13.50
CA THR A 186 -8.15 10.30 -14.35
C THR A 186 -8.24 9.89 -15.82
N ALA A 187 -7.34 9.03 -16.29
CA ALA A 187 -7.41 8.45 -17.63
C ALA A 187 -8.58 7.46 -17.75
N LEU A 188 -8.69 6.51 -16.82
CA LEU A 188 -9.76 5.51 -16.79
C LEU A 188 -11.16 6.11 -16.74
N ALA A 189 -11.35 7.18 -15.96
CA ALA A 189 -12.64 7.83 -15.82
C ALA A 189 -13.18 8.39 -17.15
N ASN A 190 -12.29 8.70 -18.09
CA ASN A 190 -12.62 9.20 -19.43
C ASN A 190 -12.46 8.14 -20.53
N HIS A 191 -12.07 6.91 -20.20
CA HIS A 191 -11.79 5.88 -21.18
C HIS A 191 -13.08 5.36 -21.85
N PRO A 192 -13.12 5.19 -23.19
CA PRO A 192 -14.32 4.76 -23.91
C PRO A 192 -14.94 3.46 -23.37
N ASP A 193 -14.13 2.44 -23.09
CA ASP A 193 -14.63 1.16 -22.55
C ASP A 193 -15.35 1.31 -21.21
N MET A 194 -14.85 2.20 -20.35
CA MET A 194 -15.48 2.46 -19.05
C MET A 194 -16.80 3.21 -19.22
N LEU A 195 -16.83 4.20 -20.12
CA LEU A 195 -18.03 4.96 -20.46
C LEU A 195 -19.10 4.08 -21.11
N ASP A 196 -18.72 3.16 -22.01
CA ASP A 196 -19.65 2.26 -22.68
C ASP A 196 -20.30 1.25 -21.72
N LYS A 197 -19.59 0.80 -20.67
CA LYS A 197 -20.16 -0.08 -19.62
C LYS A 197 -21.24 0.62 -18.78
N ILE A 198 -21.10 1.92 -18.53
CA ILE A 198 -22.04 2.69 -17.68
C ILE A 198 -23.12 3.43 -18.48
N LYS A 199 -22.99 3.53 -19.81
CA LYS A 199 -23.84 4.31 -20.72
C LYS A 199 -25.34 4.07 -20.52
N TYR A 200 -25.74 2.86 -20.16
CA TYR A 200 -27.14 2.48 -20.00
C TYR A 200 -27.60 2.40 -18.54
N THR A 201 -26.70 2.55 -17.56
CA THR A 201 -26.97 2.23 -16.15
C THR A 201 -26.70 3.37 -15.18
N SER A 202 -26.00 4.43 -15.59
CA SER A 202 -25.64 5.54 -14.70
C SER A 202 -25.52 6.89 -15.43
N PRO A 203 -25.67 8.02 -14.72
CA PRO A 203 -25.38 9.33 -15.29
C PRO A 203 -23.90 9.32 -15.70
N GLY A 204 -23.58 9.68 -16.95
CA GLY A 204 -22.33 9.36 -17.67
C GLY A 204 -21.02 9.92 -17.09
N ILE A 205 -20.76 9.65 -15.81
CA ILE A 205 -19.58 10.00 -15.04
C ILE A 205 -19.18 8.74 -14.27
N VAL A 206 -17.98 8.22 -14.54
CA VAL A 206 -17.40 7.12 -13.78
C VAL A 206 -16.97 7.67 -12.42
N THR A 207 -17.57 7.18 -11.33
CA THR A 207 -17.19 7.56 -9.96
C THR A 207 -16.32 6.48 -9.32
N GLN A 208 -15.51 6.85 -8.33
CA GLN A 208 -14.61 5.90 -7.64
C GLN A 208 -15.37 4.75 -6.97
N ALA A 209 -16.60 5.01 -6.50
CA ALA A 209 -17.45 4.00 -5.88
C ALA A 209 -17.97 2.93 -6.87
N MET A 210 -17.92 3.21 -8.18
CA MET A 210 -18.32 2.26 -9.22
C MET A 210 -17.19 1.30 -9.60
N LEU A 211 -15.93 1.65 -9.32
CA LEU A 211 -14.76 0.86 -9.70
C LEU A 211 -14.77 -0.58 -9.16
N PRO A 212 -15.10 -0.83 -7.88
CA PRO A 212 -15.15 -2.20 -7.36
C PRO A 212 -16.09 -3.10 -8.15
N ASN A 213 -17.22 -2.55 -8.59
CA ASN A 213 -18.21 -3.30 -9.38
C ASN A 213 -17.78 -3.48 -10.84
N LEU A 214 -17.12 -2.46 -11.42
CA LEU A 214 -16.67 -2.50 -12.81
C LEU A 214 -15.54 -3.52 -13.02
N PHE A 215 -14.57 -3.56 -12.11
CA PHE A 215 -13.45 -4.50 -12.17
C PHE A 215 -13.68 -5.80 -11.40
N GLN A 216 -14.81 -5.92 -10.68
CA GLN A 216 -15.15 -7.04 -9.81
C GLN A 216 -14.07 -7.32 -8.74
N ILE A 217 -13.55 -6.25 -8.13
CA ILE A 217 -12.52 -6.33 -7.09
C ILE A 217 -13.07 -5.63 -5.83
N PRO A 218 -13.10 -6.30 -4.66
CA PRO A 218 -13.70 -5.76 -3.44
C PRO A 218 -13.18 -4.38 -3.01
N ARG A 219 -11.87 -4.14 -3.13
CA ARG A 219 -11.25 -2.89 -2.67
C ARG A 219 -10.40 -2.29 -3.78
N VAL A 220 -10.75 -1.07 -4.19
CA VAL A 220 -9.96 -0.27 -5.14
C VAL A 220 -9.48 0.98 -4.41
N LEU A 221 -8.16 1.12 -4.28
CA LEU A 221 -7.50 2.20 -3.58
C LEU A 221 -6.82 3.14 -4.59
N ILE A 222 -7.06 4.45 -4.43
CA ILE A 222 -6.51 5.47 -5.31
C ILE A 222 -5.48 6.29 -4.53
N GLY A 223 -4.22 6.15 -4.94
CA GLY A 223 -3.10 6.88 -4.36
C GLY A 223 -3.08 8.33 -4.83
N ASN A 224 -3.56 9.24 -3.98
CA ASN A 224 -3.56 10.69 -4.24
C ASN A 224 -2.37 11.42 -3.61
N ALA A 225 -1.56 10.72 -2.81
CA ALA A 225 -0.44 11.31 -2.09
C ALA A 225 0.61 11.90 -3.03
N ILE A 226 1.09 13.10 -2.68
CA ILE A 226 2.14 13.83 -3.40
C ILE A 226 3.32 14.09 -2.46
N TYR A 227 4.51 14.20 -3.04
CA TYR A 227 5.72 14.61 -2.35
C TYR A 227 6.44 15.70 -3.13
N THR A 228 7.25 16.48 -2.43
CA THR A 228 8.07 17.54 -3.04
C THR A 228 9.38 16.94 -3.55
N THR A 229 9.67 17.12 -4.84
CA THR A 229 10.89 16.63 -5.49
C THR A 229 12.02 17.67 -5.50
N SER A 230 11.69 18.94 -5.32
CA SER A 230 12.65 20.04 -5.26
C SER A 230 13.34 20.09 -3.90
N LEU A 231 14.63 20.46 -3.89
CA LEU A 231 15.34 20.78 -2.65
C LEU A 231 14.72 21.99 -1.94
N GLU A 232 14.92 22.06 -0.63
CA GLU A 232 14.52 23.20 0.19
C GLU A 232 15.18 24.49 -0.35
N GLY A 233 14.35 25.51 -0.63
CA GLY A 233 14.79 26.81 -1.17
C GLY A 233 14.73 26.94 -2.70
N ALA A 234 14.44 25.87 -3.44
CA ALA A 234 14.16 25.95 -4.88
C ALA A 234 12.66 26.14 -5.16
N THR A 235 12.30 26.44 -6.41
CA THR A 235 10.90 26.50 -6.84
C THR A 235 10.22 25.15 -6.61
N ALA A 236 9.18 25.16 -5.77
CA ALA A 236 8.50 23.94 -5.34
C ALA A 236 7.99 23.14 -6.53
N SER A 237 8.44 21.89 -6.63
CA SER A 237 7.97 20.92 -7.62
C SER A 237 7.40 19.71 -6.89
N TYR A 238 6.25 19.22 -7.36
CA TYR A 238 5.50 18.15 -6.71
C TYR A 238 5.34 16.97 -7.67
N SER A 239 5.43 15.75 -7.13
CA SER A 239 5.18 14.52 -7.87
C SER A 239 4.23 13.60 -7.08
N TYR A 240 3.50 12.74 -7.78
CA TYR A 240 2.67 11.72 -7.17
C TYR A 240 3.52 10.54 -6.73
N ILE A 241 3.26 10.02 -5.52
CA ILE A 241 3.98 8.87 -4.95
C ILE A 241 3.63 7.60 -5.72
N TRP A 242 2.33 7.36 -5.94
CA TRP A 242 1.80 6.17 -6.62
C TRP A 242 1.87 6.24 -8.15
N GLY A 243 2.38 7.35 -8.71
CA GLY A 243 2.71 7.49 -10.12
C GLY A 243 1.61 7.14 -11.13
N LYS A 244 2.03 6.53 -12.24
CA LYS A 244 1.20 6.16 -13.40
C LYS A 244 1.00 4.65 -13.51
N THR A 245 1.04 3.97 -12.38
CA THR A 245 1.08 2.52 -12.30
C THR A 245 -0.14 1.97 -11.59
N VAL A 246 -0.44 0.71 -11.87
CA VAL A 246 -1.54 -0.05 -11.28
C VAL A 246 -0.93 -1.32 -10.71
N TRP A 247 -1.42 -1.71 -9.55
CA TRP A 247 -1.07 -2.95 -8.90
C TRP A 247 -2.34 -3.70 -8.49
N LEU A 248 -2.29 -5.01 -8.62
CA LEU A 248 -3.36 -5.91 -8.22
C LEU A 248 -2.76 -7.03 -7.38
N GLY A 249 -3.40 -7.34 -6.26
CA GLY A 249 -2.92 -8.40 -5.40
C GLY A 249 -3.96 -8.92 -4.42
N TRP A 250 -3.56 -9.97 -3.72
CA TRP A 250 -4.28 -10.51 -2.59
C TRP A 250 -3.59 -10.07 -1.29
N VAL A 251 -4.31 -9.35 -0.45
CA VAL A 251 -3.88 -8.89 0.87
C VAL A 251 -4.72 -9.63 1.92
N PRO A 252 -4.11 -10.25 2.94
CA PRO A 252 -4.89 -10.87 4.01
C PRO A 252 -5.80 -9.84 4.70
N PRO A 253 -7.06 -10.20 5.00
CA PRO A 253 -8.00 -9.30 5.68
C PRO A 253 -7.59 -8.98 7.12
#